data_AF-A0A5S9M4S4-F1
#
_entry.id   AF-A0A5S9M4S4-F1
#
_cell.length_a   1.000
_cell.length_b   1.000
_cell.length_c   1.000
_cell.angle_alpha   90.00
_cell.angle_beta   90.00
_cell.angle_gamma   90.00
#
_symmetry.space_group_name_H-M   'P 1'
#
loop_
_entity.id
_entity.type
_entity.pdbx_description
1 polymer ?
#
loop_
_entity_poly.entity_id
_entity_poly.type
_entity_poly.pdbx_seq_one_letter_code
_entity_poly.pdbx_strand_id
1 'polypeptide(L)'
;MIEALQHFGIEIQQVEIYSLEQGNVDIEMRIPYCQGHGECEKIIAPMLSDILEEQILVKAEQCAEHPTGYCHVVFGSAKNHIEWLQAWHMQQKAEDWYLETATA
;
A
#
# COMPACT_ATOMS: atom_id res chain seq x y z
N MET A 1 -7.05 -11.12 9.82
CA MET A 1 -6.63 -10.40 8.61
C MET A 1 -5.80 -11.28 7.68
N ILE A 2 -4.58 -11.69 8.05
CA ILE A 2 -3.70 -12.50 7.17
C ILE A 2 -4.35 -13.83 6.77
N GLU A 3 -4.99 -14.54 7.71
CA GLU A 3 -5.70 -15.79 7.41
C GLU A 3 -6.86 -15.60 6.43
N ALA A 4 -7.55 -14.45 6.47
CA ALA A 4 -8.64 -14.16 5.54
C ALA A 4 -8.08 -13.97 4.12
N LEU A 5 -7.00 -13.20 3.97
CA LEU A 5 -6.35 -12.99 2.67
C LEU A 5 -5.85 -14.31 2.06
N GLN A 6 -5.25 -15.17 2.88
CA GLN A 6 -4.83 -16.52 2.45
C GLN A 6 -6.01 -17.39 2.03
N HIS A 7 -7.15 -17.29 2.73
CA HIS A 7 -8.37 -18.03 2.38
C HIS A 7 -8.94 -17.59 1.02
N PHE A 8 -8.73 -16.34 0.63
CA PHE A 8 -9.08 -15.81 -0.69
C PHE A 8 -8.08 -16.17 -1.79
N GLY A 9 -7.04 -16.94 -1.47
CA GLY A 9 -6.00 -17.34 -2.42
C GLY A 9 -4.99 -16.23 -2.73
N ILE A 10 -4.95 -15.16 -1.93
CA ILE A 10 -3.97 -14.09 -2.07
C ILE A 10 -2.71 -14.55 -1.35
N GLU A 11 -1.66 -14.81 -2.13
CA GLU A 11 -0.33 -15.07 -1.60
C GLU A 11 0.28 -13.75 -1.13
N ILE A 12 0.80 -13.74 0.09
CA ILE A 12 1.42 -12.56 0.69
C ILE A 12 2.82 -12.93 1.11
N GLN A 13 3.79 -12.19 0.59
CA GLN A 13 5.19 -12.37 0.95
C GLN A 13 5.49 -11.69 2.30
N GLN A 14 5.03 -10.46 2.47
CA GLN A 14 5.32 -9.63 3.64
C GLN A 14 4.17 -8.66 3.90
N VAL A 15 3.88 -8.43 5.18
CA VAL A 15 2.94 -7.41 5.65
C VAL A 15 3.63 -6.60 6.72
N GLU A 16 3.59 -5.28 6.58
CA GLU A 16 4.03 -4.32 7.58
C GLU A 16 2.83 -3.48 7.99
N ILE A 17 2.54 -3.46 9.29
CA ILE A 17 1.42 -2.72 9.85
C ILE A 17 2.00 -1.59 10.68
N TYR A 18 1.85 -0.36 10.17
CA TYR A 18 2.33 0.83 10.86
C TYR A 18 1.27 1.36 11.83
N SER A 19 0.00 1.33 11.44
CA SER A 19 -1.12 1.77 12.27
C SER A 19 -2.42 1.07 11.89
N LEU A 20 -3.23 0.72 12.89
CA LEU A 20 -4.61 0.24 12.75
C LEU A 20 -5.61 1.13 13.50
N GLU A 21 -5.20 2.35 13.86
CA GLU A 21 -6.10 3.30 14.49
C GLU A 21 -7.20 3.73 13.51
N GLN A 22 -8.44 3.77 13.97
CA GLN A 22 -9.58 4.06 13.10
C GLN A 22 -9.45 5.46 12.48
N GLY A 23 -9.50 5.54 11.15
CA GLY A 23 -9.27 6.79 10.42
C GLY A 23 -7.79 7.11 10.15
N ASN A 24 -6.86 6.32 10.70
CA ASN A 24 -5.43 6.43 10.49
C ASN A 24 -4.79 5.04 10.25
N VAL A 25 -5.48 4.18 9.52
CA VAL A 25 -4.93 2.90 9.09
C VAL A 25 -3.83 3.13 8.06
N ASP A 26 -2.70 2.44 8.25
CA ASP A 26 -1.56 2.41 7.35
C ASP A 26 -0.92 1.01 7.36
N ILE A 27 -1.02 0.33 6.22
CA ILE A 27 -0.58 -1.05 6.03
C ILE A 27 0.18 -1.13 4.71
N GLU A 28 1.37 -1.70 4.75
CA GLU A 28 2.19 -1.96 3.57
C GLU A 28 2.25 -3.48 3.34
N MET A 29 2.15 -3.89 2.09
CA MET A 29 2.22 -5.30 1.71
C MET A 29 3.15 -5.52 0.51
N ARG A 30 3.82 -6.67 0.52
CA ARG A 30 4.47 -7.25 -0.66
C ARG A 30 3.71 -8.48 -1.07
N ILE A 31 3.18 -8.44 -2.29
CA ILE A 31 2.46 -9.54 -2.90
C ILE A 31 3.17 -9.97 -4.19
N PRO A 32 3.06 -11.24 -4.62
CA PRO A 32 3.54 -11.65 -5.93
C PRO A 32 2.89 -10.84 -7.06
N TYR A 33 3.53 -10.83 -8.22
CA TYR A 33 3.08 -10.12 -9.41
C TYR A 33 1.58 -10.30 -9.69
N CYS A 34 0.80 -9.24 -9.49
CA CYS A 34 -0.67 -9.21 -9.62
C CYS A 34 -1.16 -8.91 -11.06
N GLN A 35 -0.27 -9.00 -12.06
CA GLN A 35 -0.56 -8.74 -13.48
C GLN A 35 -1.19 -7.37 -13.80
N GLY A 36 -1.22 -6.43 -12.84
CA GLY A 36 -1.79 -5.10 -13.02
C GLY A 36 -3.31 -5.09 -13.20
N HIS A 37 -4.04 -6.16 -12.83
CA HIS A 37 -5.50 -6.20 -12.97
C HIS A 37 -6.26 -5.39 -11.89
N GLY A 38 -5.53 -4.79 -10.95
CA GLY A 38 -6.07 -4.00 -9.85
C GLY A 38 -6.66 -4.88 -8.74
N GLU A 39 -6.07 -6.05 -8.48
CA GLU A 39 -6.50 -6.95 -7.41
C GLU A 39 -6.39 -6.29 -6.03
N CYS A 40 -5.36 -5.47 -5.82
CA CYS A 40 -5.20 -4.66 -4.62
C CYS A 40 -6.40 -3.73 -4.38
N GLU A 41 -6.82 -3.01 -5.43
CA GLU A 41 -7.91 -2.04 -5.34
C GLU A 41 -9.30 -2.72 -5.27
N LYS A 42 -9.47 -3.84 -5.96
CA LYS A 42 -10.79 -4.48 -6.15
C LYS A 42 -11.08 -5.61 -5.18
N ILE A 43 -10.06 -6.23 -4.59
CA ILE A 43 -10.22 -7.41 -3.73
C ILE A 43 -9.63 -7.13 -2.34
N ILE A 44 -8.36 -6.73 -2.27
CA ILE A 44 -7.66 -6.58 -0.98
C ILE A 44 -8.21 -5.39 -0.21
N ALA A 45 -8.32 -4.20 -0.83
CA ALA A 45 -8.82 -3.00 -0.16
C ALA A 45 -10.27 -3.15 0.34
N PRO A 46 -11.23 -3.71 -0.43
CA PRO A 46 -12.57 -4.01 0.08
C PRO A 46 -12.56 -5.00 1.25
N MET A 47 -11.73 -6.05 1.19
CA MET A 47 -11.62 -7.02 2.28
C MET A 47 -11.06 -6.39 3.56
N LEU A 48 -10.02 -5.55 3.44
CA LEU A 48 -9.49 -4.79 4.57
C LEU A 48 -10.54 -3.83 5.13
N SER A 49 -11.35 -3.23 4.26
CA SER A 49 -12.44 -2.34 4.67
C SER A 49 -13.48 -3.07 5.51
N ASP A 50 -13.85 -4.29 5.10
CA ASP A 50 -14.79 -5.13 5.84
C ASP A 50 -14.22 -5.58 7.20
N ILE A 51 -12.92 -5.91 7.25
CA ILE A 51 -12.25 -6.39 8.48
C ILE A 51 -12.04 -5.26 9.49
N LEU A 52 -11.67 -4.06 9.02
CA LEU A 52 -11.34 -2.92 9.88
C LEU A 52 -12.55 -2.01 10.14
N GLU A 53 -13.70 -2.34 9.55
CA GLU A 53 -14.95 -1.58 9.65
C GLU A 53 -14.79 -0.09 9.28
N GLU A 54 -13.94 0.18 8.29
CA GLU A 54 -13.74 1.53 7.73
C GLU A 54 -13.34 1.48 6.26
N GLN A 55 -13.43 2.60 5.54
CA GLN A 55 -13.05 2.61 4.13
C GLN A 55 -11.52 2.65 3.97
N ILE A 56 -10.96 1.55 3.46
CA ILE A 56 -9.55 1.40 3.12
C ILE A 56 -9.36 1.58 1.61
N LEU A 57 -8.36 2.37 1.23
CA LEU A 57 -7.99 2.64 -0.17
C LEU A 57 -6.56 2.19 -0.43
N VAL A 58 -6.26 1.89 -1.69
CA VAL A 58 -4.88 1.77 -2.17
C VAL A 58 -4.32 3.19 -2.32
N LYS A 59 -3.31 3.52 -1.53
CA LYS A 59 -2.61 4.80 -1.54
C LYS A 59 -1.50 4.82 -2.59
N ALA A 60 -0.73 3.74 -2.66
CA ALA A 60 0.31 3.54 -3.66
C ALA A 60 0.35 2.07 -4.06
N GLU A 61 0.58 1.82 -5.35
CA GLU A 61 0.81 0.48 -5.89
C GLU A 61 1.93 0.57 -6.92
N GLN A 62 3.03 -0.12 -6.65
CA GLN A 62 4.13 -0.29 -7.58
C GLN A 62 4.18 -1.77 -7.99
N CYS A 63 3.56 -2.07 -9.13
CA CYS A 63 3.56 -3.42 -9.67
C CYS A 63 4.93 -3.78 -10.24
N ALA A 64 5.36 -5.02 -10.02
CA ALA A 64 6.55 -5.53 -10.69
C ALA A 64 6.35 -5.59 -12.21
N GLU A 65 7.42 -5.39 -12.98
CA GLU A 65 7.39 -5.47 -14.44
C GLU A 65 7.52 -6.92 -14.97
N HIS A 66 7.86 -7.85 -14.08
CA HIS A 66 8.13 -9.25 -14.43
C HIS A 66 7.41 -10.22 -13.49
N PRO A 67 7.03 -11.43 -13.97
CA PRO A 67 6.24 -12.40 -13.19
C PRO A 67 6.87 -12.90 -11.89
N THR A 68 8.20 -12.81 -11.79
CA THR A 68 8.96 -13.22 -10.60
C THR A 68 9.14 -12.10 -9.57
N GLY A 69 8.67 -10.89 -9.89
CA GLY A 69 8.79 -9.73 -9.02
C GLY A 69 7.63 -9.63 -8.04
N TYR A 70 7.74 -8.65 -7.15
CA TYR A 70 6.74 -8.38 -6.12
C TYR A 70 6.14 -7.00 -6.36
N CYS A 71 4.83 -6.92 -6.20
CA CYS A 71 4.14 -5.65 -6.13
C CYS A 71 4.27 -5.12 -4.71
N HIS A 72 4.69 -3.86 -4.62
CA HIS A 72 4.70 -3.11 -3.38
C HIS A 72 3.43 -2.28 -3.31
N VAL A 73 2.63 -2.44 -2.27
CA VAL A 73 1.35 -1.76 -2.15
C VAL A 73 1.17 -1.18 -0.74
N VAL A 74 0.63 0.02 -0.68
CA VAL A 74 0.31 0.73 0.56
C VAL A 74 -1.19 0.94 0.60
N PHE A 75 -1.81 0.46 1.67
CA PHE A 75 -3.20 0.65 2.00
C PHE A 75 -3.34 1.67 3.12
N GLY A 76 -4.41 2.45 3.09
CA GLY A 76 -4.75 3.23 4.27
C GLY A 76 -6.15 3.80 4.27
N SER A 77 -6.51 4.41 5.39
CA SER A 77 -7.84 4.97 5.58
C SER A 77 -8.13 6.09 4.59
N ALA A 78 -9.34 6.08 4.01
CA ALA A 78 -9.83 7.16 3.15
C ALA A 78 -9.87 8.52 3.85
N LYS A 79 -10.06 8.54 5.18
CA LYS A 79 -10.06 9.77 5.98
C LYS A 79 -8.71 10.47 5.96
N ASN A 80 -7.62 9.72 5.82
CA ASN A 80 -6.27 10.24 5.83
C ASN A 80 -5.64 10.40 4.42
N HIS A 81 -6.47 10.49 3.38
CA HIS A 81 -5.95 10.59 2.01
C HIS A 81 -5.23 11.92 1.75
N ILE A 82 -5.72 13.04 2.32
CA ILE A 82 -5.13 14.36 2.10
C ILE A 82 -3.77 14.49 2.80
N GLU A 83 -3.61 14.06 4.06
CA GLU A 83 -2.31 14.16 4.72
C GLU A 83 -1.29 13.22 4.08
N TRP A 84 -1.72 12.05 3.59
CA TRP A 84 -0.84 11.14 2.85
C TRP A 84 -0.31 11.76 1.56
N LEU A 85 -1.15 12.44 0.77
CA LEU A 85 -0.69 13.16 -0.43
C LEU A 85 0.34 14.25 -0.08
N GLN A 86 0.13 14.97 1.03
CA GLN A 86 1.09 15.97 1.51
C GLN A 86 2.42 15.32 1.91
N ALA A 87 2.38 14.21 2.65
CA ALA A 87 3.57 13.46 3.04
C ALA A 87 4.34 12.93 1.82
N TRP A 88 3.64 12.41 0.81
CA TRP A 88 4.26 11.93 -0.43
C TRP A 88 4.98 13.06 -1.19
N HIS A 89 4.36 14.24 -1.32
CA HIS A 89 5.00 15.41 -1.91
C HIS A 89 6.21 15.90 -1.10
N MET A 90 6.14 15.85 0.23
CA MET A 90 7.28 16.20 1.08
C MET A 90 8.44 15.22 0.92
N GLN A 91 8.15 13.92 0.78
CA GLN A 91 9.17 12.88 0.64
C GLN A 91 9.87 12.96 -0.72
N GLN A 92 9.12 13.15 -1.80
CA GLN A 92 9.70 13.37 -3.13
C GLN A 92 10.64 14.59 -3.16
N LYS A 93 10.22 15.69 -2.51
CA LYS A 93 11.06 16.88 -2.38
C LYS A 93 12.34 16.65 -1.55
N ALA A 94 12.28 15.77 -0.55
CA ALA A 94 13.44 15.40 0.26
C ALA A 94 14.43 14.51 -0.53
N GLU A 95 13.92 13.57 -1.33
CA GLU A 95 14.71 12.72 -2.22
C GLU A 95 15.38 13.55 -3.34
N ASP A 96 14.63 14.45 -3.97
CA ASP A 96 15.15 15.39 -4.99
C ASP A 96 16.25 16.28 -4.41
N TRP A 97 16.04 16.85 -3.21
CA TRP A 97 17.04 17.67 -2.52
C TRP A 97 18.31 16.89 -2.16
N TYR A 98 18.16 15.62 -1.75
CA TYR A 98 19.30 14.77 -1.44
C TYR A 98 20.13 14.49 -2.70
N LEU A 99 19.49 14.25 -3.84
CA LEU A 99 20.18 14.06 -5.12
C LEU A 99 20.91 15.33 -5.59
N GLU A 100 20.27 16.51 -5.48
CA GLU A 100 20.87 17.80 -5.82
C GLU A 100 22.11 18.13 -4.96
N THR A 101 22.08 17.79 -3.67
CA THR A 101 23.19 18.05 -2.75
C THR A 101 24.30 16.99 -2.82
N ALA A 102 23.97 15.75 -3.19
CA ALA A 102 24.96 14.68 -3.36
C ALA A 102 25.78 14.77 -4.66
N THR A 103 25.39 15.64 -5.61
CA THR A 103 26.14 15.89 -6.86
C THR A 103 26.99 17.17 -6.84
N ALA A 104 27.08 17.87 -5.69
CA ALA A 104 27.79 19.14 -5.53
C ALA A 104 29.13 19.00 -4.79
#